data_AF-A0A428SHU0-F1
#
_entry.id   AF-A0A428SHU0-F1
#
_cell.length_a   1.000
_cell.length_b   1.000
_cell.length_c   1.000
_cell.angle_alpha   90.00
_cell.angle_beta   90.00
_cell.angle_gamma   90.00
#
_symmetry.space_group_name_H-M   'P 1'
#
loop_
_entity.id
_entity.type
_entity.pdbx_description
1 polymer ?
#
loop_
_entity_poly.entity_id
_entity_poly.type
_entity_poly.pdbx_seq_one_letter_code
_entity_poly.pdbx_strand_id
1 'polypeptide(L)'
;MVFPSLRLGSFVWLLASYVAADSITVDPIAVDREQQVTFQGLERNGIEVFLNIRHGEDTGGENRFNPPRRHMPEPGSTILAQGYGPACPQQLGAPNIPIALSNVTSIW
;
A
#
# COMPACT_ATOMS: atom_id res chain seq x y z
N MET A 1 -39.58 68.87 18.16
CA MET A 1 -40.44 67.68 18.09
C MET A 1 -39.77 66.65 17.19
N VAL A 2 -39.90 65.37 17.55
CA VAL A 2 -39.50 64.11 16.86
C VAL A 2 -38.03 63.64 17.04
N PHE A 3 -37.85 62.66 17.94
CA PHE A 3 -36.84 61.57 17.91
C PHE A 3 -37.44 60.36 17.14
N PRO A 4 -36.76 59.21 16.89
CA PRO A 4 -35.35 58.90 16.53
C PRO A 4 -35.29 57.89 15.33
N SER A 5 -34.10 57.52 14.82
CA SER A 5 -33.90 56.15 14.29
C SER A 5 -32.42 55.79 14.10
N LEU A 6 -31.95 54.93 15.00
CA LEU A 6 -30.77 54.08 14.88
C LEU A 6 -30.99 53.05 13.75
N ARG A 7 -30.07 52.88 12.78
CA ARG A 7 -29.84 51.58 12.11
C ARG A 7 -28.38 51.37 11.74
N LEU A 8 -27.77 50.59 12.64
CA LEU A 8 -26.69 49.62 12.46
C LEU A 8 -26.68 48.98 11.05
N GLY A 9 -25.50 48.86 10.45
CA GLY A 9 -25.30 48.15 9.19
C GLY A 9 -23.83 47.84 8.89
N SER A 10 -23.10 47.33 9.88
CA SER A 10 -21.78 46.73 9.65
C SER A 10 -22.01 45.43 8.87
N PHE A 11 -21.73 45.46 7.57
CA PHE A 11 -21.99 44.35 6.66
C PHE A 11 -20.80 44.16 5.72
N VAL A 12 -19.69 43.60 6.23
CA VAL A 12 -18.85 42.74 5.40
C VAL A 12 -18.41 41.57 6.28
N TRP A 13 -19.05 40.46 5.99
CA TRP A 13 -18.89 39.17 6.63
C TRP A 13 -17.47 38.63 6.47
N LEU A 14 -17.02 37.98 7.55
CA LEU A 14 -15.88 37.09 7.66
C LEU A 14 -15.60 36.30 6.36
N LEU A 15 -14.45 36.57 5.74
CA LEU A 15 -13.78 35.61 4.85
C LEU A 15 -13.29 34.44 5.72
N ALA A 16 -14.14 33.42 5.87
CA ALA A 16 -13.71 32.13 6.39
C ALA A 16 -12.84 31.45 5.33
N SER A 17 -11.52 31.48 5.52
CA SER A 17 -10.57 30.72 4.72
C SER A 17 -10.79 29.22 4.99
N TYR A 18 -11.29 28.51 3.98
CA TYR A 18 -11.38 27.05 4.03
C TYR A 18 -9.97 26.49 3.87
N VAL A 19 -9.35 26.06 4.96
CA VAL A 19 -8.13 25.27 4.90
C VAL A 19 -8.56 23.85 4.59
N ALA A 20 -8.43 23.43 3.33
CA ALA A 20 -8.47 22.01 3.01
C ALA A 20 -7.27 21.35 3.70
N ALA A 21 -7.54 20.47 4.66
CA ALA A 21 -6.50 19.65 5.26
C ALA A 21 -6.08 18.61 4.22
N ASP A 22 -4.90 18.77 3.63
CA ASP A 22 -4.26 17.68 2.91
C ASP A 22 -3.94 16.58 3.93
N SER A 23 -4.57 15.42 3.77
CA SER A 23 -4.17 14.23 4.50
C SER A 23 -2.85 13.74 3.90
N ILE A 24 -1.75 13.91 4.63
CA ILE A 24 -0.51 13.19 4.32
C ILE A 24 -0.80 11.72 4.61
N THR A 25 -1.06 10.95 3.55
CA THR A 25 -1.11 9.48 3.64
C THR A 25 0.33 9.00 3.79
N VAL A 26 0.72 8.68 5.02
CA VAL A 26 2.00 8.03 5.28
C VAL A 26 1.85 6.56 4.91
N ASP A 27 2.79 6.03 4.11
CA ASP A 27 2.84 4.61 3.81
C ASP A 27 2.91 3.79 5.11
N PRO A 28 2.11 2.72 5.26
CA PRO A 28 2.13 1.91 6.47
C PRO A 28 3.48 1.24 6.67
N ILE A 29 3.93 1.16 7.93
CA ILE A 29 5.21 0.57 8.31
C ILE A 29 4.98 -0.60 9.26
N ALA A 30 5.54 -1.76 8.94
CA ALA A 30 5.64 -2.91 9.83
C ALA A 30 7.11 -3.17 10.20
N VAL A 31 7.38 -3.47 11.47
CA VAL A 31 8.75 -3.71 11.95
C VAL A 31 8.84 -5.11 12.55
N ASP A 32 9.66 -5.97 11.96
CA ASP A 32 10.12 -7.20 12.59
C ASP A 32 11.29 -6.84 13.51
N ARG A 33 11.03 -6.85 14.82
CA ARG A 33 12.04 -6.50 15.84
C ARG A 33 13.05 -7.61 16.08
N GLU A 34 12.69 -8.86 15.83
CA GLU A 34 13.59 -10.00 16.02
C GLU A 34 14.65 -10.04 14.93
N GLN A 35 14.21 -9.80 13.69
CA GLN A 35 15.10 -9.77 12.51
C GLN A 35 15.66 -8.37 12.23
N GLN A 36 15.16 -7.35 12.93
CA GLN A 36 15.51 -5.94 12.74
C GLN A 36 15.20 -5.44 11.32
N VAL A 37 14.07 -5.85 10.75
CA VAL A 37 13.68 -5.51 9.37
C VAL A 37 12.47 -4.59 9.38
N THR A 38 12.50 -3.58 8.51
CA THR A 38 11.36 -2.67 8.31
C THR A 38 10.69 -2.96 6.97
N PHE A 39 9.37 -3.08 6.94
CA PHE A 39 8.58 -3.25 5.73
C PHE A 39 7.75 -1.98 5.51
N GLN A 40 7.92 -1.35 4.36
CA GLN A 40 7.14 -0.21 3.92
C GLN A 40 6.06 -0.67 2.94
N GLY A 41 4.81 -0.66 3.39
CA GLY A 41 3.63 -1.08 2.61
C GLY A 41 2.97 0.08 1.88
N LEU A 42 1.73 -0.13 1.46
CA LEU A 42 0.84 0.88 0.90
C LEU A 42 -0.53 0.84 1.59
N GLU A 43 -1.23 1.95 1.60
CA GLU A 43 -2.64 2.01 1.97
C GLU A 43 -3.51 1.84 0.71
N ARG A 44 -4.50 0.97 0.76
CA ARG A 44 -5.52 0.84 -0.29
C ARG A 44 -6.89 0.54 0.30
N ASN A 45 -7.83 1.48 0.14
CA ASN A 45 -9.24 1.39 0.57
C ASN A 45 -9.44 1.23 2.09
N GLY A 46 -8.65 1.94 2.90
CA GLY A 46 -8.60 1.86 4.35
C GLY A 46 -7.87 0.63 4.89
N ILE A 47 -7.09 -0.07 4.05
CA ILE A 47 -6.40 -1.31 4.41
C ILE A 47 -4.90 -1.12 4.20
N GLU A 48 -4.11 -1.50 5.21
CA GLU A 48 -2.65 -1.59 5.09
C GLU A 48 -2.28 -2.86 4.30
N VAL A 49 -1.49 -2.69 3.24
CA VAL A 49 -1.12 -3.77 2.33
C VAL A 49 0.40 -3.87 2.22
N PHE A 50 0.92 -5.08 2.41
CA PHE A 50 2.35 -5.38 2.25
C PHE A 50 2.50 -6.54 1.25
N LEU A 51 3.13 -6.26 0.11
CA LEU A 51 3.26 -7.16 -1.03
C LEU A 51 4.71 -7.60 -1.23
N ASN A 52 4.89 -8.76 -1.87
CA ASN A 52 6.21 -9.31 -2.25
C ASN A 52 7.19 -9.48 -1.07
N ILE A 53 6.70 -9.83 0.11
CA ILE A 53 7.56 -10.24 1.23
C ILE A 53 8.12 -11.62 0.92
N ARG A 54 9.45 -11.71 0.73
CA ARG A 54 10.15 -12.96 0.46
C ARG A 54 10.18 -13.83 1.73
N HIS A 55 9.59 -15.01 1.66
CA HIS A 55 9.56 -15.98 2.77
C HIS A 55 10.50 -17.18 2.56
N GLY A 56 10.94 -17.41 1.32
CA GLY A 56 11.82 -18.51 0.94
C GLY A 56 12.87 -18.08 -0.09
N GLU A 57 13.96 -18.84 -0.15
CA GLU A 57 14.97 -18.69 -1.19
C GLU A 57 14.45 -19.17 -2.55
N ASP A 58 15.16 -18.78 -3.62
CA ASP A 58 14.85 -19.22 -4.98
C ASP A 58 14.79 -20.75 -5.08
N THR A 59 13.68 -21.26 -5.58
CA THR A 59 13.43 -22.70 -5.80
C THR A 59 13.87 -23.18 -7.20
N GLY A 60 14.45 -22.31 -8.02
CA GLY A 60 15.02 -22.63 -9.32
C GLY A 60 16.37 -23.36 -9.23
N GLY A 61 16.88 -23.80 -10.40
CA GLY A 61 18.21 -24.40 -10.52
C GLY A 61 18.42 -25.63 -9.63
N GLU A 62 19.50 -25.61 -8.85
CA GLU A 62 19.87 -26.69 -7.91
C GLU A 62 18.87 -26.87 -6.76
N ASN A 63 18.05 -25.85 -6.47
CA ASN A 63 17.02 -25.93 -5.43
C ASN A 63 15.71 -26.53 -5.96
N ARG A 64 15.60 -26.82 -7.27
CA ARG A 64 14.39 -27.36 -7.87
C ARG A 64 14.11 -28.76 -7.33
N PHE A 65 12.85 -28.98 -6.95
CA PHE A 65 12.36 -30.24 -6.33
C PHE A 65 12.97 -30.56 -4.96
N ASN A 66 13.72 -29.63 -4.38
CA ASN A 66 14.18 -29.72 -3.00
C ASN A 66 13.21 -28.98 -2.06
N PRO A 67 13.20 -29.30 -0.74
CA PRO A 67 12.41 -28.56 0.23
C PRO A 67 12.75 -27.05 0.23
N PRO A 68 11.76 -26.16 0.43
CA PRO A 68 12.01 -24.73 0.45
C PRO A 68 12.91 -24.35 1.62
N ARG A 69 13.84 -23.44 1.36
CA ARG A 69 14.72 -22.86 2.37
C ARG A 69 14.17 -21.51 2.80
N ARG A 70 14.21 -21.21 4.10
CA ARG A 70 13.82 -19.91 4.62
C ARG A 70 14.75 -18.82 4.07
N HIS A 71 14.17 -17.73 3.60
CA HIS A 71 14.89 -16.48 3.36
C HIS A 71 14.95 -15.63 4.62
N MET A 72 16.10 -15.04 4.89
CA MET A 72 16.29 -14.06 5.96
C MET A 72 16.75 -12.75 5.33
N PRO A 73 15.94 -11.68 5.42
CA PRO A 73 16.40 -10.37 5.00
C PRO A 73 17.61 -9.91 5.82
N GLU A 74 18.40 -9.01 5.26
CA GLU A 74 19.53 -8.42 5.98
C GLU A 74 19.02 -7.61 7.18
N PRO A 75 19.53 -7.83 8.41
CA PRO A 75 19.16 -7.02 9.56
C PRO A 75 19.47 -5.54 9.33
N GLY A 76 18.55 -4.67 9.75
CA GLY A 76 18.60 -3.23 9.53
C GLY A 76 18.08 -2.78 8.15
N SER A 77 17.71 -3.71 7.26
CA SER A 77 17.17 -3.37 5.95
C SER A 77 15.74 -2.81 6.01
N THR A 78 15.39 -2.03 5.00
CA THR A 78 14.02 -1.62 4.71
C THR A 78 13.58 -2.23 3.39
N ILE A 79 12.49 -3.00 3.40
CA ILE A 79 11.90 -3.65 2.24
C ILE A 79 10.69 -2.83 1.77
N LEU A 80 10.72 -2.41 0.50
CA LEU A 80 9.58 -1.77 -0.16
C LEU A 80 8.57 -2.83 -0.60
N ALA A 81 7.52 -3.00 0.20
CA ALA A 81 6.49 -4.02 0.06
C ALA A 81 5.22 -3.49 -0.64
N GLN A 82 5.40 -2.78 -1.76
CA GLN A 82 4.32 -2.05 -2.43
C GLN A 82 3.90 -2.65 -3.79
N GLY A 83 4.63 -3.64 -4.30
CA GLY A 83 4.37 -4.28 -5.59
C GLY A 83 4.26 -5.79 -5.46
N TYR A 84 3.53 -6.43 -6.37
CA TYR A 84 3.48 -7.89 -6.44
C TYR A 84 4.84 -8.48 -6.81
N GLY A 85 5.13 -9.66 -6.26
CA GLY A 85 6.24 -10.49 -6.71
C GLY A 85 5.91 -11.21 -8.01
N PRO A 86 6.89 -11.87 -8.64
CA PRO A 86 6.63 -12.69 -9.82
C PRO A 86 5.69 -13.84 -9.47
N ALA A 87 4.79 -14.18 -10.39
CA ALA A 87 3.97 -15.37 -10.27
C ALA A 87 4.78 -16.62 -10.60
N CYS A 88 4.45 -17.74 -9.95
CA CYS A 88 5.04 -19.03 -10.28
C CYS A 88 4.75 -19.43 -11.74
N PRO A 89 5.58 -20.31 -12.34
CA PRO A 89 5.36 -20.83 -13.68
C PRO A 89 3.98 -21.50 -13.79
N GLN A 90 3.14 -20.96 -14.66
CA GLN A 90 1.80 -21.46 -14.94
C GLN A 90 1.42 -21.15 -16.39
N GLN A 91 0.35 -21.78 -16.89
CA GLN A 91 -0.17 -21.46 -18.21
C GLN A 91 -0.69 -20.02 -18.25
N LEU A 92 -0.26 -19.27 -19.25
CA LEU A 92 -0.79 -17.94 -19.56
C LEU A 92 -2.00 -18.11 -20.49
N GLY A 93 -3.09 -17.37 -20.26
CA GLY A 93 -4.24 -17.45 -21.15
C GLY A 93 -5.53 -16.87 -20.59
N ALA A 94 -6.55 -16.81 -21.45
CA ALA A 94 -7.87 -16.34 -21.08
C ALA A 94 -8.66 -17.41 -20.30
N PRO A 95 -9.52 -17.01 -19.35
CA PRO A 95 -10.36 -17.93 -18.60
C PRO A 95 -11.30 -18.72 -19.52
N ASN A 96 -11.30 -20.04 -19.42
CA ASN A 96 -12.24 -20.95 -20.08
C ASN A 96 -13.24 -21.48 -19.05
N ILE A 97 -14.37 -20.79 -18.88
CA ILE A 97 -15.42 -21.17 -17.90
C ILE A 97 -15.78 -22.67 -18.06
N PRO A 98 -15.78 -23.48 -16.98
CA PRO A 98 -15.69 -23.07 -15.56
C PRO A 98 -14.26 -22.88 -15.01
N ILE A 99 -13.21 -23.13 -15.80
CA ILE A 99 -11.80 -23.01 -15.39
C ILE A 99 -11.27 -21.62 -15.79
N ALA A 100 -11.27 -20.68 -14.85
CA ALA A 100 -10.70 -19.37 -15.04
C ALA A 100 -9.21 -19.34 -14.63
N LEU A 101 -8.33 -18.94 -15.55
CA LEU A 101 -6.96 -18.56 -15.22
C LEU A 101 -6.95 -17.13 -14.67
N SER A 102 -6.05 -16.84 -13.73
CA SER A 102 -5.79 -15.49 -13.23
C SER A 102 -5.13 -14.64 -14.32
N ASN A 103 -5.33 -13.31 -14.25
CA ASN A 103 -4.71 -12.36 -15.19
C ASN A 103 -3.22 -12.16 -14.89
N VAL A 104 -2.43 -13.21 -15.11
CA VAL A 104 -0.97 -13.23 -14.95
C VAL A 104 -0.34 -12.94 -16.31
N THR A 105 0.39 -11.83 -16.40
CA THR A 105 1.05 -11.39 -17.65
C THR A 105 2.55 -11.66 -17.67
N SER A 106 3.12 -12.07 -16.53
CA SER A 106 4.53 -12.49 -16.40
C SER A 106 4.68 -13.58 -15.33
N ILE A 107 5.60 -14.51 -15.59
CA ILE A 107 5.96 -15.62 -14.70
C ILE A 107 7.49 -15.67 -14.55
N TRP A 108 7.98 -16.32 -13.50
CA TRP A 108 9.41 -16.51 -13.25
C TRP A 108 9.71 -17.95 -12.85
#